data_AF-P34344-F1
#
_entry.id   AF-P34344-F1
#
_cell.length_a   1.000
_cell.length_b   1.000
_cell.length_c   1.000
_cell.angle_alpha   90.00
_cell.angle_beta   90.00
_cell.angle_gamma   90.00
#
_symmetry.space_group_name_H-M   'P 1'
#
loop_
_entity.id
_entity.type
_entity.pdbx_description
1 polymer ?
#
loop_
_entity_poly.entity_id
_entity_poly.type
_entity_poly.pdbx_seq_one_letter_code
_entity_poly.pdbx_strand_id
1 'polypeptide(L)'
;MSAVNGLVPSTIFDRINSDMDVSEEMEEIREVLYEMIKTNFPMGVAATHLSEKYHEEFVSKGLGRELPEDWIQQVTAAEEFEAQTRGPITILFVRLSNTSSFKRPPINSVNVRVISTDREPTADELKKIKQRKENEPTEHAKTLSQQSVALKEGSTVSIVYADSPKRFFIRALADDDQYEKIGTTLAEIYAQETPPSALDSRVAIYEIVAGGAYALQDSNGTWFRVIAKQPPQSGQVMCHFVDVGVCEKFPVAAIRLLPPAVHPVMSIGSMAREVRMDVSEEESLRLNNKFVDLTFETKDDGIQVPINLTLSKFDSSDSESLPVVDLQSSDGLSITEFLKKPSGVVRLSTPTKTTSPITPASASTSSLTCLFDKPATIQPMTVAQMPMSAFPANAIFAAGPTDISLRQLSLDPMPDYMYAKLKDECALPDSQLESSPDFGGFYAAFIDDRWERVQCIRASKIDKQAYCVYLLDVGAFQYVRKEAMRRLNSTSPFKKMLMFKCKIGGIKPVAGGEVWSRESHEAVREFFEAACGEPVVVEPTQPGWSQWKQLNAPAVPTCEARLSCCGRDIGDWLIACGLALPINAPIPSPNSQSLLTFVPTPINIVGRNI
;
A
#
# COMPACT_ATOMS: atom_id res chain seq x y z
N MET A 1 22.30 -54.41 17.76
CA MET A 1 23.14 -53.39 18.45
C MET A 1 22.31 -52.10 18.41
N SER A 2 21.54 -51.78 19.45
CA SER A 2 21.94 -50.97 20.62
C SER A 2 22.34 -49.55 20.20
N ALA A 3 21.48 -48.52 20.39
CA ALA A 3 21.25 -47.74 21.63
C ALA A 3 22.44 -46.77 21.91
N VAL A 4 22.29 -45.57 22.51
CA VAL A 4 21.46 -45.15 23.68
C VAL A 4 20.99 -43.67 23.56
N ASN A 5 19.97 -43.32 24.36
CA ASN A 5 19.19 -42.06 24.47
C ASN A 5 19.91 -40.78 24.98
N GLY A 6 19.25 -39.63 24.76
CA GLY A 6 19.21 -38.43 25.65
C GLY A 6 18.30 -37.33 25.03
N LEU A 7 17.13 -36.94 25.57
CA LEU A 7 16.81 -36.19 26.82
C LEU A 7 17.57 -34.84 26.87
N VAL A 8 17.00 -33.62 27.01
CA VAL A 8 15.76 -33.06 27.62
C VAL A 8 15.50 -31.63 27.00
N PRO A 9 14.35 -30.91 27.10
CA PRO A 9 12.93 -31.24 27.39
C PRO A 9 11.95 -30.94 26.20
N SER A 10 10.69 -31.33 26.35
CA SER A 10 9.55 -30.94 25.50
C SER A 10 9.20 -29.44 25.59
N THR A 11 8.62 -28.90 24.53
CA THR A 11 8.05 -27.54 24.46
C THR A 11 6.52 -27.58 24.29
N ILE A 12 5.86 -26.41 24.24
CA ILE A 12 4.38 -26.33 24.18
C ILE A 12 3.78 -26.94 22.90
N PHE A 13 4.60 -27.14 21.86
CA PHE A 13 4.20 -27.73 20.58
C PHE A 13 4.08 -29.26 20.61
N ASP A 14 4.51 -29.92 21.71
CA ASP A 14 4.44 -31.38 21.89
C ASP A 14 3.10 -31.85 22.47
N ARG A 15 2.02 -31.05 22.35
CA ARG A 15 0.67 -31.37 22.85
C ARG A 15 -0.41 -30.87 21.90
N ILE A 16 -1.23 -31.80 21.40
CA ILE A 16 -2.55 -31.56 20.79
C ILE A 16 -2.44 -30.77 19.46
N ASN A 17 -2.69 -31.31 18.26
CA ASN A 17 -3.37 -32.55 17.86
C ASN A 17 -4.81 -32.70 18.36
N SER A 18 -5.56 -31.60 18.29
CA SER A 18 -7.00 -31.60 18.07
C SER A 18 -7.25 -30.71 16.86
N ASP A 19 -7.83 -31.28 15.81
CA ASP A 19 -8.81 -30.50 15.07
C ASP A 19 -9.84 -30.02 16.10
N MET A 20 -10.17 -28.72 16.11
CA MET A 20 -11.39 -28.33 16.82
C MET A 20 -12.53 -28.83 15.94
N ASP A 21 -13.16 -29.93 16.36
CA ASP A 21 -14.52 -30.26 15.90
C ASP A 21 -15.42 -29.09 16.30
N VAL A 22 -15.55 -28.11 15.40
CA VAL A 22 -16.57 -27.07 15.53
C VAL A 22 -17.90 -27.79 15.40
N SER A 23 -18.54 -28.03 16.53
CA SER A 23 -19.83 -28.70 16.57
C SER A 23 -20.82 -27.96 15.67
N GLU A 24 -21.69 -28.69 14.98
CA GLU A 24 -22.80 -28.15 14.18
C GLU A 24 -23.59 -27.08 14.98
N GLU A 25 -23.73 -27.29 16.29
CA GLU A 25 -24.35 -26.37 17.26
C GLU A 25 -23.64 -25.01 17.39
N MET A 26 -22.32 -24.98 17.23
CA MET A 26 -21.52 -23.74 17.21
C MET A 26 -21.54 -23.10 15.81
N GLU A 27 -21.69 -23.88 14.74
CA GLU A 27 -21.88 -23.32 13.39
C GLU A 27 -23.18 -22.52 13.31
N GLU A 28 -24.28 -23.07 13.85
CA GLU A 28 -25.54 -22.36 14.04
C GLU A 28 -25.36 -21.05 14.83
N ILE A 29 -24.52 -21.05 15.87
CA ILE A 29 -24.18 -19.86 16.66
C ILE A 29 -23.34 -18.87 15.84
N ARG A 30 -22.30 -19.32 15.11
CA ARG A 30 -21.42 -18.46 14.31
C ARG A 30 -22.18 -17.74 13.20
N GLU A 31 -23.04 -18.43 12.45
CA GLU A 31 -23.89 -17.85 11.40
C GLU A 31 -24.83 -16.77 11.98
N VAL A 32 -25.48 -17.04 13.11
CA VAL A 32 -26.33 -16.04 13.78
C VAL A 32 -25.51 -14.83 14.26
N LEU A 33 -24.36 -15.05 14.89
CA LEU A 33 -23.49 -13.95 15.34
C LEU A 33 -22.91 -13.15 14.15
N TYR A 34 -22.59 -13.81 13.04
CA TYR A 34 -22.11 -13.18 11.79
C TYR A 34 -23.17 -12.22 11.25
N GLU A 35 -24.40 -12.70 11.03
CA GLU A 35 -25.51 -11.87 10.54
C GLU A 35 -25.94 -10.81 11.57
N MET A 36 -25.86 -11.09 12.88
CA MET A 36 -26.10 -10.09 13.92
C MET A 36 -25.10 -8.92 13.84
N ILE A 37 -23.79 -9.17 13.76
CA ILE A 37 -22.78 -8.10 13.66
C ILE A 37 -22.90 -7.40 12.30
N LYS A 38 -22.99 -8.15 11.20
CA LYS A 38 -23.14 -7.63 9.83
C LYS A 38 -24.36 -6.71 9.68
N THR A 39 -25.50 -7.08 10.24
CA THR A 39 -26.76 -6.33 10.09
C THR A 39 -26.90 -5.18 11.10
N ASN A 40 -26.49 -5.38 12.36
CA ASN A 40 -26.76 -4.41 13.44
C ASN A 40 -25.55 -3.58 13.86
N PHE A 41 -24.33 -4.07 13.61
CA PHE A 41 -23.10 -3.53 14.17
C PHE A 41 -21.94 -3.50 13.15
N PRO A 42 -22.10 -2.90 11.95
CA PRO A 42 -21.06 -2.88 10.90
C PRO A 42 -19.76 -2.19 11.36
N MET A 43 -19.83 -1.30 12.35
CA MET A 43 -18.68 -0.64 12.98
C MET A 43 -18.02 -1.48 14.10
N GLY A 44 -18.41 -2.75 14.25
CA GLY A 44 -18.03 -3.65 15.34
C GLY A 44 -18.88 -3.48 16.61
N VAL A 45 -18.83 -4.49 17.48
CA VAL A 45 -19.62 -4.56 18.72
C VAL A 45 -18.79 -5.07 19.89
N ALA A 46 -19.02 -4.54 21.10
CA ALA A 46 -18.42 -5.11 22.31
C ALA A 46 -18.99 -6.53 22.56
N ALA A 47 -18.13 -7.52 22.81
CA ALA A 47 -18.54 -8.92 22.95
C ALA A 47 -19.59 -9.13 24.04
N THR A 48 -19.52 -8.38 25.15
CA THR A 48 -20.56 -8.39 26.20
C THR A 48 -21.92 -7.98 25.65
N HIS A 49 -22.00 -6.86 24.92
CA HIS A 49 -23.24 -6.36 24.36
C HIS A 49 -23.79 -7.26 23.24
N LEU A 50 -22.91 -7.92 22.49
CA LEU A 50 -23.32 -8.95 21.53
C LEU A 50 -23.94 -10.15 22.25
N SER A 51 -23.34 -10.63 23.34
CA SER A 51 -23.91 -11.74 24.13
C SER A 51 -25.24 -11.39 24.81
N GLU A 52 -25.37 -10.17 25.34
CA GLU A 52 -26.64 -9.63 25.87
C GLU A 52 -27.72 -9.64 24.78
N LYS A 53 -27.45 -9.03 23.63
CA LYS A 53 -28.41 -8.95 22.52
C LYS A 53 -28.71 -10.31 21.91
N TYR A 54 -27.75 -11.22 21.83
CA TYR A 54 -27.98 -12.59 21.35
C TYR A 54 -28.92 -13.35 22.30
N HIS A 55 -28.72 -13.20 23.62
CA HIS A 55 -29.63 -13.77 24.62
C HIS A 55 -31.04 -13.16 24.51
N GLU A 56 -31.16 -11.84 24.37
CA GLU A 56 -32.46 -11.17 24.16
C GLU A 56 -33.14 -11.60 22.85
N GLU A 57 -32.40 -11.65 21.74
CA GLU A 57 -32.99 -11.87 20.42
C GLU A 57 -33.32 -13.33 20.11
N PHE A 58 -32.52 -14.28 20.62
CA PHE A 58 -32.63 -15.70 20.27
C PHE A 58 -32.96 -16.59 21.48
N VAL A 59 -32.15 -16.55 22.55
CA VAL A 59 -32.30 -17.47 23.70
C VAL A 59 -33.61 -17.24 24.46
N SER A 60 -33.91 -15.99 24.83
CA SER A 60 -35.10 -15.64 25.62
C SER A 60 -36.43 -15.96 24.92
N LYS A 61 -36.39 -16.16 23.60
CA LYS A 61 -37.54 -16.49 22.74
C LYS A 61 -37.60 -17.98 22.38
N GLY A 62 -36.62 -18.79 22.80
CA GLY A 62 -36.50 -20.20 22.41
C GLY A 62 -36.12 -20.42 20.94
N LEU A 63 -35.43 -19.44 20.32
CA LEU A 63 -35.01 -19.46 18.91
C LEU A 63 -33.51 -19.75 18.72
N GLY A 64 -32.74 -19.88 19.80
CA GLY A 64 -31.31 -20.20 19.77
C GLY A 64 -30.82 -20.83 21.07
N ARG A 65 -29.62 -21.39 21.03
CA ARG A 65 -28.93 -22.07 22.14
C ARG A 65 -28.24 -21.06 23.05
N GLU A 66 -27.88 -21.42 24.29
CA GLU A 66 -27.00 -20.57 25.10
C GLU A 66 -25.57 -20.55 24.52
N LEU A 67 -24.88 -19.41 24.63
CA LEU A 67 -23.49 -19.29 24.18
C LEU A 67 -22.56 -20.08 25.15
N PRO A 68 -21.64 -20.93 24.65
CA PRO A 68 -20.69 -21.64 25.50
C PRO A 68 -19.69 -20.68 26.17
N GLU A 69 -19.10 -21.05 27.31
CA GLU A 69 -18.22 -20.16 28.10
C GLU A 69 -17.01 -19.63 27.31
N ASP A 70 -16.57 -20.34 26.27
CA ASP A 70 -15.44 -20.01 25.40
C ASP A 70 -15.86 -19.49 24.01
N TRP A 71 -17.11 -19.08 23.81
CA TRP A 71 -17.63 -18.61 22.51
C TRP A 71 -16.77 -17.52 21.87
N ILE A 72 -16.19 -16.61 22.67
CA ILE A 72 -15.31 -15.54 22.20
C ILE A 72 -14.03 -16.13 21.59
N GLN A 73 -13.46 -17.17 22.19
CA GLN A 73 -12.26 -17.85 21.71
C GLN A 73 -12.55 -18.56 20.39
N GLN A 74 -13.69 -19.25 20.28
CA GLN A 74 -14.11 -19.95 19.05
C GLN A 74 -14.40 -18.95 17.91
N VAL A 75 -15.13 -17.87 18.18
CA VAL A 75 -15.39 -16.78 17.21
C VAL A 75 -14.10 -16.05 16.81
N THR A 76 -13.15 -15.86 17.73
CA THR A 76 -11.86 -15.20 17.43
C THR A 76 -10.89 -16.10 16.63
N ALA A 77 -11.07 -17.42 16.68
CA ALA A 77 -10.29 -18.38 15.90
C ALA A 77 -10.78 -18.53 14.46
N ALA A 78 -12.02 -18.14 14.17
CA ALA A 78 -12.67 -18.29 12.89
C ALA A 78 -12.16 -17.30 11.81
N GLU A 79 -12.33 -17.62 10.54
CA GLU A 79 -11.73 -16.85 9.43
C GLU A 79 -12.57 -15.60 9.06
N GLU A 80 -13.87 -15.61 9.35
CA GLU A 80 -14.86 -14.60 8.98
C GLU A 80 -15.01 -13.44 9.98
N PHE A 81 -14.37 -13.50 11.15
CA PHE A 81 -14.37 -12.45 12.17
C PHE A 81 -12.99 -11.77 12.35
N GLU A 82 -12.98 -10.58 12.95
CA GLU A 82 -11.81 -9.93 13.53
C GLU A 82 -12.14 -9.49 14.97
N ALA A 83 -11.21 -9.74 15.91
CA ALA A 83 -11.35 -9.31 17.31
C ALA A 83 -10.26 -8.28 17.67
N GLN A 84 -10.67 -7.13 18.20
CA GLN A 84 -9.77 -6.12 18.78
C GLN A 84 -10.04 -5.95 20.28
N THR A 85 -9.15 -6.48 21.12
CA THR A 85 -9.20 -6.29 22.58
C THR A 85 -8.52 -4.98 22.99
N ARG A 86 -9.26 -4.10 23.67
CA ARG A 86 -8.78 -2.83 24.22
C ARG A 86 -9.10 -2.78 25.72
N GLY A 87 -8.12 -3.17 26.53
CA GLY A 87 -8.31 -3.31 27.98
C GLY A 87 -9.33 -4.42 28.29
N PRO A 88 -10.37 -4.17 29.12
CA PRO A 88 -11.38 -5.18 29.45
C PRO A 88 -12.43 -5.40 28.34
N ILE A 89 -12.38 -4.65 27.23
CA ILE A 89 -13.37 -4.72 26.15
C ILE A 89 -12.77 -5.44 24.94
N THR A 90 -13.33 -6.58 24.55
CA THR A 90 -13.13 -7.17 23.22
C THR A 90 -14.20 -6.64 22.28
N ILE A 91 -13.80 -6.02 21.17
CA ILE A 91 -14.69 -5.60 20.09
C ILE A 91 -14.58 -6.61 18.96
N LEU A 92 -15.71 -7.17 18.53
CA LEU A 92 -15.83 -8.11 17.43
C LEU A 92 -16.33 -7.39 16.17
N PHE A 93 -15.74 -7.71 15.03
CA PHE A 93 -16.08 -7.21 13.69
C PHE A 93 -16.27 -8.41 12.77
N VAL A 94 -17.08 -8.26 11.73
CA VAL A 94 -17.05 -9.19 10.58
C VAL A 94 -15.92 -8.77 9.64
N ARG A 95 -15.09 -9.72 9.22
CA ARG A 95 -13.96 -9.48 8.31
C ARG A 95 -14.46 -9.21 6.88
N LEU A 96 -13.84 -8.25 6.20
CA LEU A 96 -14.12 -7.92 4.79
C LEU A 96 -13.59 -9.03 3.88
N SER A 97 -14.49 -9.84 3.33
CA SER A 97 -14.19 -10.94 2.41
C SER A 97 -13.77 -10.40 1.03
N ASN A 98 -12.46 -10.19 0.89
CA ASN A 98 -11.62 -10.44 -0.31
C ASN A 98 -10.19 -9.89 -0.11
N THR A 99 -9.65 -9.99 1.11
CA THR A 99 -8.19 -9.97 1.31
C THR A 99 -7.73 -11.42 1.35
N SER A 100 -6.77 -11.80 0.50
CA SER A 100 -6.27 -13.17 0.46
C SER A 100 -5.71 -13.57 1.83
N SER A 101 -6.05 -14.77 2.29
CA SER A 101 -5.91 -15.23 3.69
C SER A 101 -4.46 -15.53 4.05
N PHE A 102 -3.71 -14.46 4.16
CA PHE A 102 -2.25 -14.40 4.24
C PHE A 102 -1.83 -14.55 5.71
N LYS A 103 -2.18 -15.71 6.30
CA LYS A 103 -2.10 -16.08 7.72
C LYS A 103 -0.79 -15.63 8.37
N ARG A 104 -0.78 -14.54 9.15
CA ARG A 104 0.28 -14.40 10.17
C ARG A 104 0.09 -15.54 11.18
N PRO A 105 1.16 -16.08 11.80
CA PRO A 105 0.93 -16.75 13.08
C PRO A 105 0.33 -15.70 14.02
N PRO A 106 -0.33 -16.08 15.13
CA PRO A 106 -0.52 -15.15 16.22
C PRO A 106 0.83 -14.50 16.52
N ILE A 107 0.95 -13.18 16.28
CA ILE A 107 1.98 -12.41 16.98
C ILE A 107 1.56 -12.55 18.42
N ASN A 108 2.23 -13.46 19.14
CA ASN A 108 1.93 -13.86 20.52
C ASN A 108 1.35 -12.67 21.24
N SER A 109 0.04 -12.71 21.54
CA SER A 109 -0.73 -11.56 22.04
C SER A 109 0.10 -10.91 23.14
N VAL A 110 0.77 -9.78 22.82
CA VAL A 110 1.93 -9.34 23.60
C VAL A 110 1.40 -9.02 24.97
N ASN A 111 1.78 -9.88 25.91
CA ASN A 111 0.90 -10.20 27.01
C ASN A 111 0.61 -8.93 27.80
N VAL A 112 -0.62 -8.42 27.69
CA VAL A 112 -1.22 -7.56 28.70
C VAL A 112 -1.75 -8.48 29.80
N ARG A 113 -0.95 -9.43 30.29
CA ARG A 113 -0.18 -9.12 31.51
C ARG A 113 -0.04 -7.62 31.70
N VAL A 114 -1.01 -7.09 32.44
CA VAL A 114 -0.68 -6.18 33.52
C VAL A 114 0.39 -6.88 34.37
N ILE A 115 1.64 -6.82 33.92
CA ILE A 115 2.78 -6.87 34.81
C ILE A 115 2.57 -5.63 35.66
N SER A 116 2.01 -5.87 36.84
CA SER A 116 2.25 -5.05 38.01
C SER A 116 3.73 -4.71 37.99
N THR A 117 4.05 -3.49 37.60
CA THR A 117 5.18 -2.85 38.24
C THR A 117 4.70 -2.69 39.67
N ASP A 118 5.34 -3.40 40.61
CA ASP A 118 4.95 -3.46 42.04
C ASP A 118 5.16 -2.13 42.81
N ARG A 119 5.22 -1.06 42.02
CA ARG A 119 5.30 0.35 42.33
C ARG A 119 4.49 1.05 41.23
N GLU A 120 3.47 1.80 41.63
CA GLU A 120 2.81 2.77 40.75
C GLU A 120 3.83 3.84 40.29
N PRO A 121 3.76 4.34 39.05
CA PRO A 121 4.59 5.47 38.63
C PRO A 121 4.26 6.68 39.49
N THR A 122 5.29 7.33 40.03
CA THR A 122 5.13 8.51 40.89
C THR A 122 4.48 9.66 40.15
N ALA A 123 3.93 10.64 40.88
CA ALA A 123 3.35 11.85 40.28
C ALA A 123 4.32 12.58 39.33
N ASP A 124 5.63 12.60 39.65
CA ASP A 124 6.65 13.18 38.78
C ASP A 124 6.94 12.33 37.53
N GLU A 125 6.84 11.00 37.61
CA GLU A 125 6.99 10.10 36.45
C GLU A 125 5.79 10.20 35.52
N LEU A 126 4.57 10.20 36.07
CA LEU A 126 3.34 10.46 35.31
C LEU A 126 3.37 11.85 34.65
N LYS A 127 3.84 12.87 35.37
CA LYS A 127 4.02 14.24 34.84
C LYS A 127 5.05 14.28 33.71
N LYS A 128 6.20 13.60 33.84
CA LYS A 128 7.20 13.47 32.77
C LYS A 128 6.64 12.75 31.54
N ILE A 129 5.94 11.62 31.72
CA ILE A 129 5.31 10.87 30.62
C ILE A 129 4.27 11.74 29.90
N LYS A 130 3.46 12.51 30.64
CA LYS A 130 2.50 13.45 30.08
C LYS A 130 3.19 14.58 29.31
N GLN A 131 4.16 15.26 29.93
CA GLN A 131 4.96 16.31 29.27
C GLN A 131 5.66 15.81 28.01
N ARG A 132 6.14 14.57 28.00
CA ARG A 132 6.76 13.94 26.83
C ARG A 132 5.76 13.80 25.68
N LYS A 133 4.58 13.23 25.95
CA LYS A 133 3.50 13.06 24.96
C LYS A 133 3.02 14.39 24.37
N GLU A 134 2.88 15.41 25.20
CA GLU A 134 2.32 16.72 24.78
C GLU A 134 3.33 17.59 24.04
N ASN A 135 4.61 17.58 24.43
CA ASN A 135 5.60 18.55 23.92
C ASN A 135 6.60 17.94 22.92
N GLU A 136 7.10 16.71 23.14
CA GLU A 136 8.17 16.17 22.29
C GLU A 136 7.81 16.10 20.80
N PRO A 137 6.62 15.64 20.37
CA PRO A 137 6.29 15.62 18.94
C PRO A 137 6.43 16.99 18.27
N THR A 138 6.04 18.06 18.96
CA THR A 138 6.08 19.43 18.44
C THR A 138 7.50 20.02 18.47
N GLU A 139 8.29 19.74 19.51
CA GLU A 139 9.70 20.17 19.54
C GLU A 139 10.58 19.38 18.56
N HIS A 140 10.37 18.07 18.45
CA HIS A 140 11.01 17.21 17.45
C HIS A 140 10.70 17.67 16.03
N ALA A 141 9.46 18.12 15.76
CA ALA A 141 9.10 18.71 14.48
C ALA A 141 9.88 20.00 14.16
N LYS A 142 10.19 20.85 15.15
CA LYS A 142 11.06 22.03 14.96
C LYS A 142 12.49 21.63 14.62
N THR A 143 13.03 20.58 15.23
CA THR A 143 14.37 20.07 14.87
C THR A 143 14.36 19.43 13.48
N LEU A 144 13.35 18.65 13.13
CA LEU A 144 13.21 18.06 11.80
C LEU A 144 12.94 19.11 10.70
N SER A 145 12.39 20.29 11.03
CA SER A 145 12.26 21.39 10.06
C SER A 145 13.60 22.03 9.66
N GLN A 146 14.70 21.71 10.35
CA GLN A 146 16.04 22.09 9.95
C GLN A 146 16.46 21.28 8.70
N GLN A 147 17.14 21.95 7.78
CA GLN A 147 17.63 21.38 6.53
C GLN A 147 19.06 20.83 6.71
N SER A 148 19.44 19.84 5.90
CA SER A 148 20.84 19.37 5.86
C SER A 148 21.80 20.50 5.46
N VAL A 149 22.90 20.63 6.20
CA VAL A 149 24.02 21.54 5.89
C VAL A 149 24.89 21.06 4.72
N ALA A 150 24.65 19.85 4.20
CA ALA A 150 25.30 19.35 2.99
C ALA A 150 24.64 19.89 1.70
N LEU A 151 23.36 20.30 1.76
CA LEU A 151 22.64 20.91 0.63
C LEU A 151 23.13 22.35 0.41
N LYS A 152 24.00 22.52 -0.59
CA LYS A 152 24.56 23.81 -1.04
C LYS A 152 24.99 23.73 -2.51
N GLU A 153 25.21 24.87 -3.14
CA GLU A 153 25.71 24.92 -4.52
C GLU A 153 27.05 24.17 -4.64
N GLY A 154 27.19 23.36 -5.70
CA GLY A 154 28.30 22.43 -5.90
C GLY A 154 28.21 21.10 -5.14
N SER A 155 27.17 20.85 -4.33
CA SER A 155 26.94 19.54 -3.71
C SER A 155 26.37 18.53 -4.72
N THR A 156 26.73 17.25 -4.56
CA THR A 156 26.09 16.15 -5.30
C THR A 156 24.82 15.72 -4.57
N VAL A 157 23.72 15.65 -5.30
CA VAL A 157 22.37 15.37 -4.81
C VAL A 157 21.70 14.24 -5.59
N SER A 158 20.74 13.59 -4.94
CA SER A 158 19.84 12.60 -5.50
C SER A 158 18.39 13.04 -5.33
N ILE A 159 17.53 12.75 -6.31
CA ILE A 159 16.09 13.05 -6.23
C ILE A 159 15.39 11.86 -5.57
N VAL A 160 15.04 12.03 -4.29
CA VAL A 160 14.47 10.98 -3.42
C VAL A 160 12.96 10.81 -3.59
N TYR A 161 12.26 11.84 -4.08
CA TYR A 161 10.86 11.75 -4.52
C TYR A 161 10.58 12.80 -5.59
N ALA A 162 9.80 12.46 -6.61
CA ALA A 162 9.38 13.38 -7.67
C ALA A 162 7.87 13.29 -7.93
N ASP A 163 7.26 14.47 -8.13
CA ASP A 163 5.88 14.60 -8.60
C ASP A 163 5.84 15.34 -9.94
N SER A 164 6.57 16.46 -10.04
CA SER A 164 6.84 17.18 -11.28
C SER A 164 8.07 18.10 -11.15
N PRO A 165 8.56 18.74 -12.24
CA PRO A 165 9.57 19.81 -12.15
C PRO A 165 9.21 20.96 -11.18
N LYS A 166 7.92 21.21 -10.95
CA LYS A 166 7.43 22.18 -9.95
C LYS A 166 7.50 21.69 -8.51
N ARG A 167 7.65 20.37 -8.29
CA ARG A 167 7.56 19.75 -6.96
C ARG A 167 8.28 18.41 -6.92
N PHE A 168 9.48 18.42 -6.35
CA PHE A 168 10.28 17.23 -6.09
C PHE A 168 11.15 17.44 -4.83
N PHE A 169 11.79 16.38 -4.36
CA PHE A 169 12.60 16.38 -3.15
C PHE A 169 14.02 15.90 -3.44
N ILE A 170 15.01 16.64 -2.93
CA ILE A 170 16.43 16.30 -3.05
C ILE A 170 17.05 15.96 -1.69
N ARG A 171 18.03 15.06 -1.70
CA ARG A 171 18.94 14.77 -0.58
C ARG A 171 20.39 14.90 -1.08
N ALA A 172 21.30 15.39 -0.24
CA ALA A 172 22.73 15.39 -0.58
C ALA A 172 23.32 13.99 -0.35
N LEU A 173 24.15 13.49 -1.28
CA LEU A 173 24.78 12.16 -1.14
C LEU A 173 25.67 12.05 0.11
N ALA A 174 26.19 13.17 0.61
CA ALA A 174 26.96 13.21 1.86
C ALA A 174 26.14 12.86 3.12
N ASP A 175 24.81 12.80 3.01
CA ASP A 175 23.91 12.41 4.09
C ASP A 175 23.49 10.92 4.03
N ASP A 176 23.83 10.17 2.97
CA ASP A 176 23.33 8.80 2.77
C ASP A 176 23.76 7.83 3.89
N ASP A 177 25.01 7.92 4.36
CA ASP A 177 25.49 7.18 5.54
C ASP A 177 24.68 7.50 6.81
N GLN A 178 24.19 8.73 6.95
CA GLN A 178 23.37 9.15 8.08
C GLN A 178 21.91 8.72 7.92
N TYR A 179 21.39 8.69 6.69
CA TYR A 179 20.05 8.22 6.35
C TYR A 179 19.86 6.75 6.71
N GLU A 180 20.77 5.87 6.22
CA GLU A 180 20.75 4.45 6.56
C GLU A 180 20.95 4.23 8.07
N LYS A 181 21.78 5.07 8.71
CA LYS A 181 21.96 5.06 10.16
C LYS A 181 20.70 5.44 10.93
N ILE A 182 19.87 6.36 10.45
CA ILE A 182 18.57 6.70 11.09
C ILE A 182 17.65 5.48 11.06
N GLY A 183 17.46 4.86 9.89
CA GLY A 183 16.56 3.72 9.73
C GLY A 183 16.97 2.52 10.59
N THR A 184 18.27 2.20 10.61
CA THR A 184 18.83 1.14 11.45
C THR A 184 18.78 1.48 12.95
N THR A 185 19.11 2.70 13.36
CA THR A 185 19.03 3.13 14.77
C THR A 185 17.59 3.06 15.30
N LEU A 186 16.60 3.49 14.51
CA LEU A 186 15.19 3.36 14.90
C LEU A 186 14.78 1.87 14.96
N ALA A 187 15.23 1.05 14.01
CA ALA A 187 14.97 -0.40 14.03
C ALA A 187 15.55 -1.07 15.29
N GLU A 188 16.76 -0.71 15.72
CA GLU A 188 17.36 -1.21 16.97
C GLU A 188 16.55 -0.81 18.21
N ILE A 189 16.08 0.44 18.27
CA ILE A 189 15.28 0.96 19.39
C ILE A 189 13.94 0.22 19.51
N TYR A 190 13.20 0.07 18.41
CA TYR A 190 11.89 -0.59 18.45
C TYR A 190 11.97 -2.12 18.43
N ALA A 191 13.10 -2.72 17.99
CA ALA A 191 13.38 -4.14 18.22
C ALA A 191 13.68 -4.44 19.70
N GLN A 192 14.17 -3.46 20.47
CA GLN A 192 14.41 -3.56 21.91
C GLN A 192 13.17 -3.24 22.77
N GLU A 193 11.95 -3.35 22.23
CA GLU A 193 10.69 -3.19 23.00
C GLU A 193 10.40 -4.33 24.03
N THR A 194 11.37 -5.18 24.35
CA THR A 194 11.53 -5.68 25.75
C THR A 194 12.28 -4.63 26.57
N PRO A 195 11.58 -3.76 27.32
CA PRO A 195 12.13 -2.50 27.84
C PRO A 195 13.35 -2.64 28.75
N PRO A 196 14.39 -1.80 28.56
CA PRO A 196 15.39 -1.52 29.60
C PRO A 196 14.83 -0.79 30.83
N SER A 197 13.67 -0.13 30.73
CA SER A 197 12.92 0.39 31.88
C SER A 197 11.40 0.33 31.67
N ALA A 198 10.64 -0.09 32.69
CA ALA A 198 9.20 -0.36 32.59
C ALA A 198 8.29 0.87 32.38
N LEU A 199 8.88 2.07 32.21
CA LEU A 199 8.18 3.33 31.92
C LEU A 199 8.20 3.71 30.43
N ASP A 200 9.23 3.33 29.67
CA ASP A 200 9.39 3.80 28.28
C ASP A 200 8.52 3.03 27.27
N SER A 201 8.44 1.70 27.36
CA SER A 201 7.75 0.85 26.36
C SER A 201 6.22 0.91 26.38
N ARG A 202 5.62 1.76 27.22
CA ARG A 202 4.15 1.83 27.42
C ARG A 202 3.56 3.19 27.06
N VAL A 203 4.26 3.97 26.24
CA VAL A 203 3.72 5.19 25.63
C VAL A 203 2.79 4.84 24.46
N ALA A 204 1.59 4.36 24.78
CA ALA A 204 0.46 4.46 23.87
C ALA A 204 0.16 5.93 23.57
N ILE A 205 0.22 6.30 22.28
CA ILE A 205 -0.20 7.61 21.78
C ILE A 205 -1.72 7.55 21.59
N TYR A 206 -2.45 8.20 22.49
CA TYR A 206 -3.92 8.29 22.40
C TYR A 206 -4.39 9.45 21.52
N GLU A 207 -3.50 10.42 21.27
CA GLU A 207 -3.77 11.64 20.50
C GLU A 207 -2.53 11.96 19.66
N ILE A 208 -2.69 12.03 18.34
CA ILE A 208 -1.63 12.45 17.41
C ILE A 208 -1.87 13.91 17.07
N VAL A 209 -0.97 14.78 17.53
CA VAL A 209 -1.00 16.22 17.27
C VAL A 209 -0.56 16.49 15.83
N ALA A 210 -1.35 17.29 15.11
CA ALA A 210 -1.00 17.77 13.77
C ALA A 210 0.22 18.70 13.81
N GLY A 211 1.13 18.54 12.86
CA GLY A 211 2.47 19.15 12.89
C GLY A 211 3.48 18.39 13.77
N GLY A 212 3.05 17.42 14.59
CA GLY A 212 3.94 16.63 15.44
C GLY A 212 4.76 15.59 14.67
N ALA A 213 5.96 15.29 15.20
CA ALA A 213 6.88 14.29 14.68
C ALA A 213 6.78 12.95 15.43
N TYR A 214 6.88 11.87 14.68
CA TYR A 214 6.71 10.49 15.13
C TYR A 214 7.63 9.53 14.35
N ALA A 215 7.69 8.28 14.79
CA ALA A 215 8.30 7.19 14.02
C ALA A 215 7.22 6.27 13.44
N LEU A 216 7.51 5.66 12.30
CA LEU A 216 6.64 4.69 11.63
C LEU A 216 7.45 3.61 10.92
N GLN A 217 6.97 2.36 10.95
CA GLN A 217 7.52 1.25 10.17
C GLN A 217 6.72 1.09 8.86
N ASP A 218 7.42 0.91 7.74
CA ASP A 218 6.81 0.64 6.44
C ASP A 218 6.40 -0.84 6.26
N SER A 219 5.92 -1.19 5.05
CA SER A 219 5.51 -2.57 4.76
C SER A 219 6.68 -3.57 4.63
N ASN A 220 7.90 -3.08 4.36
CA ASN A 220 9.12 -3.88 4.28
C ASN A 220 9.70 -4.18 5.67
N GLY A 221 9.59 -3.24 6.61
CA GLY A 221 10.13 -3.31 7.97
C GLY A 221 11.10 -2.17 8.31
N THR A 222 11.34 -1.25 7.39
CA THR A 222 12.22 -0.09 7.57
C THR A 222 11.50 0.98 8.40
N TRP A 223 12.23 1.61 9.31
CA TRP A 223 11.69 2.66 10.17
C TRP A 223 12.05 4.06 9.66
N PHE A 224 11.07 4.96 9.72
CA PHE A 224 11.17 6.32 9.21
C PHE A 224 10.72 7.34 10.25
N ARG A 225 11.27 8.56 10.14
CA ARG A 225 10.78 9.75 10.86
C ARG A 225 9.67 10.39 10.02
N VAL A 226 8.52 10.64 10.63
CA VAL A 226 7.33 11.18 9.94
C VAL A 226 6.72 12.36 10.68
N ILE A 227 6.18 13.32 9.93
CA ILE A 227 5.35 14.43 10.45
C ILE A 227 3.88 14.10 10.17
N ALA A 228 3.02 14.16 11.18
CA ALA A 228 1.57 14.08 11.00
C ALA A 228 1.05 15.40 10.41
N LYS A 229 0.78 15.46 9.10
CA LYS A 229 0.36 16.71 8.43
C LYS A 229 -1.06 17.18 8.79
N GLN A 230 -1.90 16.28 9.33
CA GLN A 230 -3.28 16.56 9.73
C GLN A 230 -3.63 15.74 10.98
N PRO A 231 -4.65 16.12 11.77
CA PRO A 231 -5.18 15.29 12.84
C PRO A 231 -5.69 13.94 12.29
N PRO A 232 -5.72 12.86 13.09
CA PRO A 232 -6.27 11.59 12.64
C PRO A 232 -7.73 11.69 12.18
N GLN A 233 -8.03 11.07 11.05
CA GLN A 233 -9.38 10.93 10.51
C GLN A 233 -9.67 9.45 10.28
N SER A 234 -10.81 8.95 10.79
CA SER A 234 -11.28 7.57 10.59
C SER A 234 -10.21 6.49 10.91
N GLY A 235 -9.41 6.69 11.96
CA GLY A 235 -8.36 5.76 12.38
C GLY A 235 -7.05 5.82 11.57
N GLN A 236 -6.96 6.68 10.55
CA GLN A 236 -5.76 6.95 9.77
C GLN A 236 -5.19 8.35 10.05
N VAL A 237 -3.93 8.57 9.73
CA VAL A 237 -3.24 9.87 9.76
C VAL A 237 -2.41 10.07 8.50
N MET A 238 -2.42 11.30 7.95
CA MET A 238 -1.57 11.68 6.82
C MET A 238 -0.15 11.95 7.31
N CYS A 239 0.79 11.07 6.94
CA CYS A 239 2.19 11.11 7.36
C CYS A 239 3.10 11.59 6.22
N HIS A 240 3.98 12.53 6.53
CA HIS A 240 5.04 12.99 5.63
C HIS A 240 6.40 12.47 6.08
N PHE A 241 7.09 11.74 5.21
CA PHE A 241 8.38 11.11 5.46
C PHE A 241 9.49 12.13 5.25
N VAL A 242 9.99 12.74 6.32
CA VAL A 242 10.89 13.92 6.22
C VAL A 242 12.27 13.60 5.63
N ASP A 243 12.62 12.34 5.51
CA ASP A 243 13.91 11.86 4.99
C ASP A 243 13.82 11.29 3.56
N VAL A 244 12.61 11.29 2.97
CA VAL A 244 12.33 10.75 1.62
C VAL A 244 11.43 11.69 0.78
N GLY A 245 10.55 12.49 1.39
CA GLY A 245 9.65 13.43 0.73
C GLY A 245 8.19 12.95 0.55
N VAL A 246 7.97 11.64 0.61
CA VAL A 246 6.64 11.00 0.43
C VAL A 246 5.59 11.54 1.42
N CYS A 247 4.33 11.57 1.00
CA CYS A 247 3.16 11.83 1.84
C CYS A 247 2.11 10.73 1.60
N GLU A 248 1.82 9.91 2.61
CA GLU A 248 0.88 8.77 2.53
C GLU A 248 0.07 8.64 3.83
N LYS A 249 -1.05 7.91 3.80
CA LYS A 249 -1.92 7.69 4.97
C LYS A 249 -1.61 6.37 5.67
N PHE A 250 -1.46 6.40 6.98
CA PHE A 250 -1.18 5.20 7.79
C PHE A 250 -2.17 5.06 8.97
N PRO A 251 -2.47 3.82 9.41
CA PRO A 251 -3.25 3.60 10.63
C PRO A 251 -2.56 4.21 11.85
N VAL A 252 -3.33 4.84 12.75
CA VAL A 252 -2.83 5.40 14.02
C VAL A 252 -2.02 4.37 14.84
N ALA A 253 -2.38 3.09 14.77
CA ALA A 253 -1.69 2.00 15.46
C ALA A 253 -0.26 1.70 14.96
N ALA A 254 0.12 2.17 13.76
CA ALA A 254 1.47 2.02 13.20
C ALA A 254 2.47 3.08 13.73
N ILE A 255 1.97 4.12 14.39
CA ILE A 255 2.74 5.29 14.84
C ILE A 255 3.42 4.99 16.20
N ARG A 256 4.63 5.50 16.40
CA ARG A 256 5.39 5.46 17.66
C ARG A 256 5.94 6.85 18.01
N LEU A 257 6.21 7.12 19.29
CA LEU A 257 6.96 8.32 19.65
C LEU A 257 8.42 8.14 19.22
N LEU A 258 9.03 9.22 18.74
CA LEU A 258 10.46 9.27 18.51
C LEU A 258 11.23 9.14 19.84
N PRO A 259 12.51 8.73 19.78
CA PRO A 259 13.40 8.75 20.95
C PRO A 259 13.50 10.17 21.55
N PRO A 260 13.84 10.31 22.85
CA PRO A 260 13.90 11.62 23.49
C PRO A 260 14.84 12.59 22.77
N ALA A 261 14.61 13.90 22.93
CA ALA A 261 15.39 14.92 22.18
C ALA A 261 16.92 14.89 22.40
N VAL A 262 17.40 14.24 23.47
CA VAL A 262 18.83 14.00 23.74
C VAL A 262 19.44 12.83 22.94
N HIS A 263 18.63 12.07 22.21
CA HIS A 263 19.11 10.92 21.43
C HIS A 263 19.75 11.37 20.10
N PRO A 264 20.89 10.81 19.66
CA PRO A 264 21.61 11.29 18.46
C PRO A 264 20.78 11.31 17.17
N VAL A 265 19.78 10.43 17.03
CA VAL A 265 18.85 10.41 15.88
C VAL A 265 17.97 11.67 15.79
N MET A 266 17.84 12.41 16.89
CA MET A 266 17.08 13.65 17.00
C MET A 266 17.95 14.92 16.91
N SER A 267 19.28 14.80 16.91
CA SER A 267 20.18 15.94 16.63
C SER A 267 20.42 16.18 15.12
N ILE A 268 19.70 15.46 14.25
CA ILE A 268 19.82 15.53 12.79
C ILE A 268 18.49 16.07 12.22
N GLY A 269 18.55 17.11 11.39
CA GLY A 269 17.38 17.67 10.71
C GLY A 269 16.79 16.73 9.63
N SER A 270 15.80 17.21 8.87
CA SER A 270 15.26 16.50 7.69
C SER A 270 16.31 16.35 6.59
N MET A 271 16.30 15.19 5.93
CA MET A 271 17.22 14.90 4.83
C MET A 271 16.63 15.14 3.43
N ALA A 272 15.31 15.12 3.29
CA ALA A 272 14.65 15.39 2.01
C ALA A 272 14.11 16.83 1.96
N ARG A 273 14.66 17.65 1.05
CA ARG A 273 14.24 19.05 0.87
C ARG A 273 13.34 19.21 -0.34
N GLU A 274 12.10 19.66 -0.11
CA GLU A 274 11.14 20.03 -1.16
C GLU A 274 11.65 21.27 -1.94
N VAL A 275 11.68 21.18 -3.26
CA VAL A 275 12.26 22.17 -4.20
C VAL A 275 11.48 22.23 -5.51
N ARG A 276 11.75 23.26 -6.33
CA ARG A 276 11.16 23.47 -7.66
C ARG A 276 12.20 23.94 -8.69
N MET A 277 11.99 23.60 -9.96
CA MET A 277 12.71 24.19 -11.09
C MET A 277 12.05 25.51 -11.54
N ASP A 278 12.82 26.36 -12.22
CA ASP A 278 12.31 27.60 -12.84
C ASP A 278 11.63 27.33 -14.19
N VAL A 279 10.41 26.81 -14.15
CA VAL A 279 9.52 26.57 -15.32
C VAL A 279 8.13 27.16 -15.05
N SER A 280 7.29 27.31 -16.08
CA SER A 280 5.86 27.57 -15.88
C SER A 280 5.10 26.33 -15.36
N GLU A 281 3.86 26.48 -14.93
CA GLU A 281 3.01 25.37 -14.49
C GLU A 281 2.54 24.50 -15.66
N GLU A 282 2.13 25.14 -16.77
CA GLU A 282 1.86 24.50 -18.06
C GLU A 282 3.09 23.76 -18.61
N GLU A 283 4.27 24.38 -18.51
CA GLU A 283 5.54 23.75 -18.88
C GLU A 283 5.81 22.50 -18.01
N SER A 284 5.61 22.58 -16.69
CA SER A 284 5.84 21.46 -15.76
C SER A 284 5.03 20.21 -16.12
N LEU A 285 3.74 20.38 -16.48
CA LEU A 285 2.88 19.30 -16.95
C LEU A 285 3.42 18.67 -18.25
N ARG A 286 3.75 19.50 -19.25
CA ARG A 286 4.29 19.07 -20.54
C ARG A 286 5.66 18.38 -20.42
N LEU A 287 6.48 18.80 -19.45
CA LEU A 287 7.87 18.38 -19.30
C LEU A 287 8.08 17.19 -18.35
N ASN A 288 7.05 16.74 -17.63
CA ASN A 288 7.24 15.79 -16.53
C ASN A 288 7.95 14.48 -16.94
N ASN A 289 7.53 13.84 -18.03
CA ASN A 289 8.19 12.64 -18.54
C ASN A 289 9.67 12.88 -18.87
N LYS A 290 9.96 14.00 -19.56
CA LYS A 290 11.32 14.41 -19.94
C LYS A 290 12.20 14.74 -18.73
N PHE A 291 11.59 15.22 -17.63
CA PHE A 291 12.29 15.41 -16.35
C PHE A 291 12.65 14.08 -15.70
N VAL A 292 11.71 13.11 -15.66
CA VAL A 292 12.01 11.75 -15.18
C VAL A 292 13.11 11.11 -16.03
N ASP A 293 13.01 11.15 -17.37
CA ASP A 293 14.01 10.62 -18.31
C ASP A 293 15.42 11.25 -18.15
N LEU A 294 15.51 12.47 -17.61
CA LEU A 294 16.77 13.18 -17.37
C LEU A 294 17.30 13.03 -15.94
N THR A 295 16.51 12.50 -15.01
CA THR A 295 16.83 12.45 -13.57
C THR A 295 16.83 11.04 -12.98
N PHE A 296 16.29 10.05 -13.69
CA PHE A 296 16.31 8.64 -13.30
C PHE A 296 16.86 7.76 -14.42
N GLU A 297 17.85 6.92 -14.10
CA GLU A 297 18.30 5.84 -14.98
C GLU A 297 17.35 4.65 -14.80
N THR A 298 16.77 4.16 -15.89
CA THR A 298 16.00 2.91 -15.88
C THR A 298 16.96 1.75 -16.08
N LYS A 299 17.17 0.96 -15.02
CA LYS A 299 18.05 -0.22 -15.04
C LYS A 299 17.52 -1.34 -15.94
N ASP A 300 18.36 -2.35 -16.20
CA ASP A 300 18.03 -3.56 -16.97
C ASP A 300 16.88 -4.40 -16.37
N ASP A 301 16.51 -4.17 -15.11
CA ASP A 301 15.36 -4.77 -14.41
C ASP A 301 14.07 -3.93 -14.55
N GLY A 302 14.15 -2.73 -15.12
CA GLY A 302 13.05 -1.76 -15.23
C GLY A 302 12.90 -0.82 -14.03
N ILE A 303 13.71 -0.95 -12.98
CA ILE A 303 13.69 -0.07 -11.81
C ILE A 303 14.31 1.28 -12.19
N GLN A 304 13.56 2.35 -11.95
CA GLN A 304 14.07 3.72 -12.04
C GLN A 304 14.88 4.05 -10.79
N VAL A 305 16.15 4.38 -10.98
CA VAL A 305 17.09 4.77 -9.92
C VAL A 305 17.54 6.20 -10.17
N PRO A 306 17.47 7.11 -9.17
CA PRO A 306 17.85 8.50 -9.38
C PRO A 306 19.33 8.62 -9.76
N ILE A 307 19.60 9.49 -10.73
CA ILE A 307 20.94 9.82 -11.20
C ILE A 307 21.57 10.81 -10.21
N ASN A 308 22.88 10.67 -9.98
CA ASN A 308 23.63 11.63 -9.19
C ASN A 308 23.79 12.94 -9.97
N LEU A 309 23.21 14.03 -9.46
CA LEU A 309 23.22 15.35 -10.08
C LEU A 309 24.04 16.33 -9.22
N THR A 310 24.58 17.38 -9.83
CA THR A 310 25.21 18.49 -9.09
C THR A 310 24.20 19.61 -8.91
N LEU A 311 24.02 20.10 -7.68
CA LEU A 311 23.18 21.26 -7.37
C LEU A 311 23.88 22.54 -7.86
N SER A 312 23.48 23.07 -9.01
CA SER A 312 24.16 24.19 -9.69
C SER A 312 23.67 25.57 -9.25
N LYS A 313 22.40 25.66 -8.82
CA LYS A 313 21.78 26.84 -8.20
C LYS A 313 20.91 26.40 -7.02
N PHE A 314 20.95 27.10 -5.89
CA PHE A 314 20.02 26.90 -4.77
C PHE A 314 19.55 28.25 -4.19
N ASP A 315 18.39 28.71 -4.65
CA ASP A 315 17.82 30.01 -4.30
C ASP A 315 16.63 29.84 -3.37
N SER A 316 16.89 30.05 -2.08
CA SER A 316 15.91 30.08 -0.99
C SER A 316 15.75 31.50 -0.43
N SER A 317 15.81 32.52 -1.29
CA SER A 317 15.72 33.93 -0.87
C SER A 317 14.30 34.35 -0.43
N ASP A 318 13.28 33.68 -0.97
CA ASP A 318 11.88 33.79 -0.57
C ASP A 318 11.55 32.69 0.46
N SER A 319 11.00 33.08 1.60
CA SER A 319 10.61 32.17 2.69
C SER A 319 9.20 31.59 2.55
N GLU A 320 8.36 32.13 1.67
CA GLU A 320 6.97 31.70 1.47
C GLU A 320 6.79 30.73 0.29
N SER A 321 7.75 30.66 -0.66
CA SER A 321 7.72 29.68 -1.76
C SER A 321 8.82 28.60 -1.65
N LEU A 322 8.64 27.50 -2.39
CA LEU A 322 9.64 26.44 -2.48
C LEU A 322 10.95 26.97 -3.11
N PRO A 323 12.14 26.58 -2.62
CA PRO A 323 13.41 27.03 -3.19
C PRO A 323 13.55 26.69 -4.67
N VAL A 324 14.08 27.64 -5.44
CA VAL A 324 14.36 27.48 -6.86
C VAL A 324 15.73 26.85 -7.03
N VAL A 325 15.77 25.67 -7.64
CA VAL A 325 17.01 24.97 -7.94
C VAL A 325 17.23 24.83 -9.45
N ASP A 326 18.50 24.78 -9.83
CA ASP A 326 18.91 24.11 -11.06
C ASP A 326 19.86 22.97 -10.71
N LEU A 327 19.87 21.97 -11.59
CA LEU A 327 20.65 20.74 -11.45
C LEU A 327 21.50 20.56 -12.70
N GLN A 328 22.68 19.95 -12.55
CA GLN A 328 23.55 19.56 -13.65
C GLN A 328 23.77 18.05 -13.67
N SER A 329 23.70 17.45 -14.85
CA SER A 329 24.14 16.07 -15.08
C SER A 329 25.68 15.95 -14.99
N SER A 330 26.19 14.71 -14.99
CA SER A 330 27.63 14.43 -14.81
C SER A 330 28.55 14.99 -15.91
N ASP A 331 27.99 15.43 -17.03
CA ASP A 331 28.65 16.15 -18.12
C ASP A 331 28.53 17.69 -18.02
N GLY A 332 28.00 18.20 -16.90
CA GLY A 332 27.91 19.63 -16.59
C GLY A 332 26.70 20.35 -17.21
N LEU A 333 25.77 19.62 -17.84
CA LEU A 333 24.66 20.21 -18.57
C LEU A 333 23.47 20.52 -17.66
N SER A 334 22.96 21.76 -17.73
CA SER A 334 21.79 22.21 -16.94
C SER A 334 20.52 21.44 -17.35
N ILE A 335 19.86 20.81 -16.36
CA ILE A 335 18.59 20.13 -16.54
C ILE A 335 17.50 21.15 -16.93
N THR A 336 17.49 22.36 -16.36
CA THR A 336 16.51 23.41 -16.74
C THR A 336 16.66 23.81 -18.21
N GLU A 337 17.89 23.98 -18.71
CA GLU A 337 18.11 24.21 -20.15
C GLU A 337 17.68 23.02 -21.00
N PHE A 338 18.02 21.80 -20.58
CA PHE A 338 17.67 20.59 -21.33
C PHE A 338 16.17 20.40 -21.45
N LEU A 339 15.41 20.68 -20.39
CA LEU A 339 13.96 20.71 -20.42
C LEU A 339 13.42 21.73 -21.42
N LYS A 340 13.91 22.98 -21.38
CA LYS A 340 13.43 24.09 -22.23
C LYS A 340 13.81 23.94 -23.72
N LYS A 341 14.82 23.15 -24.08
CA LYS A 341 15.20 22.89 -25.49
C LYS A 341 14.11 22.08 -26.23
N PRO A 342 13.67 22.52 -27.44
CA PRO A 342 12.71 21.77 -28.26
C PRO A 342 13.29 20.43 -28.74
N SER A 343 12.41 19.48 -29.04
CA SER A 343 12.73 18.04 -29.11
C SER A 343 13.77 17.64 -30.16
N GLY A 344 15.02 17.48 -29.73
CA GLY A 344 16.03 16.64 -30.39
C GLY A 344 16.43 15.49 -29.46
N VAL A 345 16.54 14.26 -29.99
CA VAL A 345 16.90 13.08 -29.17
C VAL A 345 18.39 13.11 -28.86
N VAL A 346 18.72 13.52 -27.64
CA VAL A 346 20.09 13.46 -27.09
C VAL A 346 20.06 12.54 -25.87
N ARG A 347 20.68 11.36 -25.98
CA ARG A 347 20.95 10.50 -24.83
C ARG A 347 22.16 11.06 -24.08
N LEU A 348 22.02 11.33 -22.79
CA LEU A 348 23.17 11.47 -21.89
C LEU A 348 23.90 10.12 -21.86
N SER A 349 25.17 10.10 -22.27
CA SER A 349 25.93 8.86 -22.44
C SER A 349 26.88 8.61 -21.28
N THR A 350 26.58 7.63 -20.43
CA THR A 350 27.50 7.15 -19.39
C THR A 350 28.70 6.41 -20.02
N PRO A 351 29.93 6.55 -19.48
CA PRO A 351 31.13 6.01 -20.08
C PRO A 351 31.25 4.49 -19.87
N THR A 352 30.68 3.71 -20.79
CA THR A 352 30.79 2.25 -20.81
C THR A 352 32.21 1.80 -21.17
N LYS A 353 32.74 0.80 -20.44
CA LYS A 353 34.10 0.27 -20.67
C LYS A 353 34.21 -0.47 -22.00
N THR A 354 35.37 -0.34 -22.63
CA THR A 354 35.72 -0.92 -23.93
C THR A 354 35.90 -2.43 -23.91
N THR A 355 35.28 -3.15 -24.86
CA THR A 355 35.92 -4.30 -25.54
C THR A 355 35.29 -4.61 -26.91
N SER A 356 36.14 -4.51 -27.94
CA SER A 356 36.22 -5.32 -29.19
C SER A 356 34.95 -5.78 -29.97
N PRO A 357 34.86 -5.50 -31.28
CA PRO A 357 33.77 -5.97 -32.15
C PRO A 357 34.01 -7.37 -32.74
N ILE A 358 32.93 -8.13 -32.98
CA ILE A 358 32.93 -9.31 -33.86
C ILE A 358 31.74 -9.27 -34.83
N THR A 359 32.10 -9.36 -36.11
CA THR A 359 31.38 -9.67 -37.36
C THR A 359 29.90 -10.10 -37.31
N PRO A 360 29.01 -9.54 -38.17
CA PRO A 360 27.64 -10.02 -38.34
C PRO A 360 27.56 -11.30 -39.17
N ALA A 361 26.63 -12.21 -38.84
CA ALA A 361 26.40 -13.44 -39.60
C ALA A 361 24.89 -13.70 -39.85
N SER A 362 24.56 -13.92 -41.12
CA SER A 362 23.38 -14.65 -41.64
C SER A 362 22.06 -14.60 -40.86
N ALA A 363 21.08 -13.86 -41.39
CA ALA A 363 19.68 -14.07 -41.05
C ALA A 363 19.26 -15.52 -41.36
N SER A 364 18.69 -16.19 -40.36
CA SER A 364 17.97 -17.47 -40.49
C SER A 364 16.64 -17.35 -39.75
N THR A 365 15.67 -18.19 -40.10
CA THR A 365 14.28 -18.08 -39.65
C THR A 365 14.16 -18.00 -38.13
N SER A 366 13.51 -16.95 -37.63
CA SER A 366 13.45 -16.61 -36.21
C SER A 366 12.56 -17.57 -35.42
N SER A 367 13.14 -18.68 -34.99
CA SER A 367 12.67 -19.39 -33.79
C SER A 367 12.65 -18.41 -32.63
N LEU A 368 11.49 -18.21 -32.01
CA LEU A 368 11.34 -17.35 -30.83
C LEU A 368 11.88 -18.06 -29.59
N THR A 369 13.21 -18.14 -29.50
CA THR A 369 13.92 -18.74 -28.37
C THR A 369 13.60 -17.97 -27.08
N CYS A 370 13.04 -18.66 -26.10
CA CYS A 370 12.79 -18.13 -24.77
C CYS A 370 14.13 -18.07 -24.01
N LEU A 371 14.42 -16.94 -23.37
CA LEU A 371 15.67 -16.73 -22.61
C LEU A 371 15.34 -16.29 -21.19
N PHE A 372 15.72 -17.13 -20.22
CA PHE A 372 15.50 -16.93 -18.78
C PHE A 372 16.79 -16.51 -18.03
N ASP A 373 17.86 -16.20 -18.77
CA ASP A 373 19.21 -15.88 -18.25
C ASP A 373 19.35 -14.41 -17.79
N LYS A 374 18.30 -13.60 -17.97
CA LYS A 374 18.26 -12.18 -17.64
C LYS A 374 16.93 -11.83 -16.97
N PRO A 375 16.89 -10.82 -16.09
CA PRO A 375 15.63 -10.26 -15.61
C PRO A 375 14.70 -9.89 -16.78
N ALA A 376 13.41 -10.17 -16.62
CA ALA A 376 12.41 -9.67 -17.55
C ALA A 376 12.13 -8.18 -17.25
N THR A 377 11.85 -7.42 -18.31
CA THR A 377 11.53 -5.99 -18.23
C THR A 377 10.03 -5.79 -18.46
N ILE A 378 9.33 -5.25 -17.46
CA ILE A 378 7.93 -4.84 -17.57
C ILE A 378 7.81 -3.36 -17.19
N GLN A 379 7.06 -2.60 -17.98
CA GLN A 379 6.83 -1.17 -17.78
C GLN A 379 5.32 -0.84 -17.82
N PRO A 380 4.84 0.09 -16.97
CA PRO A 380 3.49 0.65 -17.05
C PRO A 380 3.13 1.26 -18.41
N MET A 381 1.83 1.46 -18.67
CA MET A 381 1.38 2.52 -19.58
C MET A 381 1.77 3.89 -19.01
N THR A 382 2.05 4.86 -19.88
CA THR A 382 2.22 6.26 -19.44
C THR A 382 0.90 7.00 -19.56
N VAL A 383 0.73 8.08 -18.80
CA VAL A 383 -0.45 8.96 -18.85
C VAL A 383 -0.80 9.40 -20.28
N ALA A 384 0.21 9.65 -21.11
CA ALA A 384 0.05 10.05 -22.51
C ALA A 384 -0.51 8.94 -23.45
N GLN A 385 -0.75 7.73 -22.93
CA GLN A 385 -1.33 6.60 -23.68
C GLN A 385 -2.79 6.33 -23.28
N MET A 386 -3.38 7.19 -22.43
CA MET A 386 -4.74 7.03 -21.92
C MET A 386 -5.72 7.98 -22.65
N PRO A 387 -6.97 7.55 -22.95
CA PRO A 387 -7.93 8.41 -23.65
C PRO A 387 -8.40 9.60 -22.80
N MET A 388 -8.49 10.78 -23.41
CA MET A 388 -9.01 12.00 -22.75
C MET A 388 -10.54 12.15 -22.88
N SER A 389 -11.17 11.37 -23.75
CA SER A 389 -12.63 11.28 -23.93
C SER A 389 -13.18 10.01 -23.27
N ALA A 390 -14.50 9.85 -23.24
CA ALA A 390 -15.13 8.60 -22.86
C ALA A 390 -14.60 7.41 -23.70
N PHE A 391 -14.40 6.24 -23.08
CA PHE A 391 -13.91 5.02 -23.74
C PHE A 391 -14.37 3.74 -23.03
N PRO A 392 -14.52 2.60 -23.73
CA PRO A 392 -14.83 1.32 -23.12
C PRO A 392 -13.59 0.65 -22.50
N ALA A 393 -13.77 0.03 -21.34
CA ALA A 393 -12.76 -0.72 -20.60
C ALA A 393 -13.36 -1.96 -19.94
N ASN A 394 -12.55 -3.00 -19.73
CA ASN A 394 -12.92 -4.15 -18.91
C ASN A 394 -12.58 -3.87 -17.45
N ALA A 395 -13.49 -4.23 -16.54
CA ALA A 395 -13.15 -4.35 -15.12
C ALA A 395 -12.26 -5.58 -14.91
N ILE A 396 -11.16 -5.43 -14.16
CA ILE A 396 -10.24 -6.53 -13.83
C ILE A 396 -10.28 -6.85 -12.33
N PHE A 397 -10.38 -5.82 -11.50
CA PHE A 397 -10.39 -5.93 -10.05
C PHE A 397 -11.08 -4.70 -9.44
N ALA A 398 -11.79 -4.89 -8.33
CA ALA A 398 -12.37 -3.81 -7.56
C ALA A 398 -12.26 -4.10 -6.06
N ALA A 399 -11.41 -3.34 -5.37
CA ALA A 399 -11.35 -3.33 -3.92
C ALA A 399 -12.40 -2.37 -3.32
N GLY A 400 -12.78 -1.31 -4.03
CA GLY A 400 -13.84 -0.38 -3.62
C GLY A 400 -13.82 0.96 -4.39
N PRO A 401 -14.56 1.99 -3.94
CA PRO A 401 -14.79 3.23 -4.69
C PRO A 401 -13.54 4.03 -5.11
N THR A 402 -12.40 3.82 -4.43
CA THR A 402 -11.11 4.50 -4.71
C THR A 402 -10.04 3.58 -5.27
N ASP A 403 -10.34 2.29 -5.47
CA ASP A 403 -9.37 1.31 -5.96
C ASP A 403 -10.05 0.28 -6.88
N ILE A 404 -10.12 0.64 -8.16
CA ILE A 404 -10.63 -0.19 -9.25
C ILE A 404 -9.51 -0.31 -10.30
N SER A 405 -9.19 -1.52 -10.74
CA SER A 405 -8.26 -1.78 -11.85
C SER A 405 -9.05 -2.06 -13.13
N LEU A 406 -8.76 -1.31 -14.17
CA LEU A 406 -9.43 -1.38 -15.48
C LEU A 406 -8.41 -1.59 -16.61
N ARG A 407 -8.83 -2.15 -17.75
CA ARG A 407 -8.02 -2.28 -18.98
C ARG A 407 -8.81 -1.71 -20.17
N GLN A 408 -8.18 -0.90 -21.03
CA GLN A 408 -8.87 -0.36 -22.21
C GLN A 408 -9.31 -1.51 -23.13
N LEU A 409 -10.57 -1.54 -23.57
CA LEU A 409 -11.09 -2.60 -24.46
C LEU A 409 -10.36 -2.60 -25.82
N SER A 410 -9.82 -1.45 -26.23
CA SER A 410 -8.95 -1.26 -27.39
C SER A 410 -7.62 -2.04 -27.35
N LEU A 411 -7.26 -2.65 -26.22
CA LEU A 411 -6.07 -3.50 -26.06
C LEU A 411 -6.37 -4.98 -26.28
N ASP A 412 -7.64 -5.41 -26.29
CA ASP A 412 -7.99 -6.81 -26.52
C ASP A 412 -7.84 -7.15 -28.02
N PRO A 413 -7.42 -8.39 -28.38
CA PRO A 413 -7.14 -9.55 -27.53
C PRO A 413 -5.65 -9.71 -27.16
N MET A 414 -4.89 -8.62 -27.01
CA MET A 414 -3.48 -8.69 -26.58
C MET A 414 -3.27 -9.46 -25.25
N PRO A 415 -4.15 -9.35 -24.23
CA PRO A 415 -4.00 -10.13 -22.99
C PRO A 415 -4.14 -11.63 -23.22
N ASP A 416 -5.01 -12.07 -24.13
CA ASP A 416 -5.25 -13.49 -24.36
C ASP A 416 -4.02 -14.15 -25.01
N TYR A 417 -3.42 -13.47 -25.98
CA TYR A 417 -2.12 -13.87 -26.53
C TYR A 417 -1.00 -13.82 -25.49
N MET A 418 -1.05 -12.88 -24.55
CA MET A 418 -0.08 -12.76 -23.45
C MET A 418 -0.20 -13.92 -22.47
N TYR A 419 -1.39 -14.23 -21.97
CA TYR A 419 -1.63 -15.33 -21.02
C TYR A 419 -1.43 -16.70 -21.65
N ALA A 420 -1.79 -16.89 -22.94
CA ALA A 420 -1.48 -18.10 -23.68
C ALA A 420 0.04 -18.32 -23.77
N LYS A 421 0.79 -17.31 -24.26
CA LYS A 421 2.26 -17.40 -24.36
C LYS A 421 2.93 -17.55 -22.99
N LEU A 422 2.42 -16.89 -21.95
CA LEU A 422 2.91 -17.01 -20.59
C LEU A 422 2.72 -18.44 -20.03
N LYS A 423 1.56 -19.06 -20.29
CA LYS A 423 1.28 -20.46 -19.92
C LYS A 423 2.25 -21.43 -20.60
N ASP A 424 2.50 -21.25 -21.89
CA ASP A 424 3.46 -22.07 -22.64
C ASP A 424 4.91 -21.86 -22.14
N GLU A 425 5.31 -20.61 -21.86
CA GLU A 425 6.63 -20.27 -21.33
C GLU A 425 6.86 -20.83 -19.91
N CYS A 426 5.85 -20.78 -19.03
CA CYS A 426 5.93 -21.30 -17.66
C CYS A 426 5.88 -22.83 -17.56
N ALA A 427 5.57 -23.52 -18.67
CA ALA A 427 5.67 -24.98 -18.79
C ALA A 427 7.10 -25.46 -19.15
N LEU A 428 7.98 -24.56 -19.62
CA LEU A 428 9.37 -24.91 -19.93
C LEU A 428 10.17 -25.18 -18.63
N PRO A 429 11.00 -26.24 -18.56
CA PRO A 429 11.83 -26.51 -17.37
C PRO A 429 12.70 -25.33 -16.95
N ASP A 430 13.29 -24.64 -17.92
CA ASP A 430 14.19 -23.51 -17.71
C ASP A 430 13.51 -22.31 -17.02
N SER A 431 12.18 -22.23 -17.07
CA SER A 431 11.40 -21.19 -16.36
C SER A 431 11.38 -21.39 -14.84
N GLN A 432 11.84 -22.52 -14.30
CA GLN A 432 11.83 -22.77 -12.86
C GLN A 432 12.80 -21.85 -12.09
N LEU A 433 12.52 -21.66 -10.79
CA LEU A 433 13.31 -20.82 -9.88
C LEU A 433 14.25 -21.67 -9.02
N GLU A 434 15.52 -21.68 -9.39
CA GLU A 434 16.59 -22.35 -8.63
C GLU A 434 16.80 -21.66 -7.27
N SER A 435 17.06 -20.35 -7.26
CA SER A 435 17.20 -19.50 -6.07
C SER A 435 15.85 -19.02 -5.52
N SER A 436 15.87 -18.32 -4.38
CA SER A 436 14.75 -17.46 -3.98
C SER A 436 14.56 -16.33 -5.02
N PRO A 437 13.33 -15.81 -5.21
CA PRO A 437 13.08 -14.63 -6.04
C PRO A 437 13.62 -13.35 -5.37
N ASP A 438 14.18 -12.45 -6.17
CA ASP A 438 14.72 -11.16 -5.76
C ASP A 438 13.58 -10.14 -5.56
N PHE A 439 13.69 -9.29 -4.54
CA PHE A 439 12.71 -8.22 -4.30
C PHE A 439 12.86 -7.12 -5.34
N GLY A 440 11.73 -6.64 -5.87
CA GLY A 440 11.65 -5.79 -7.05
C GLY A 440 11.66 -6.57 -8.39
N GLY A 441 12.06 -7.84 -8.40
CA GLY A 441 12.15 -8.66 -9.60
C GLY A 441 10.78 -9.08 -10.18
N PHE A 442 10.72 -9.22 -11.51
CA PHE A 442 9.51 -9.64 -12.22
C PHE A 442 9.50 -11.14 -12.54
N TYR A 443 8.40 -11.80 -12.20
CA TYR A 443 8.20 -13.25 -12.26
C TYR A 443 6.81 -13.59 -12.82
N ALA A 444 6.57 -14.86 -13.11
CA ALA A 444 5.21 -15.40 -13.21
C ALA A 444 4.84 -16.10 -11.90
N ALA A 445 3.55 -16.16 -11.57
CA ALA A 445 3.03 -16.93 -10.45
C ALA A 445 1.74 -17.65 -10.86
N PHE A 446 1.58 -18.90 -10.43
CA PHE A 446 0.33 -19.64 -10.61
C PHE A 446 -0.63 -19.29 -9.46
N ILE A 447 -1.74 -18.64 -9.81
CA ILE A 447 -2.75 -18.07 -8.91
C ILE A 447 -4.11 -18.33 -9.55
N ASP A 448 -5.06 -18.87 -8.78
CA ASP A 448 -6.46 -19.09 -9.19
C ASP A 448 -6.59 -19.74 -10.59
N ASP A 449 -5.89 -20.88 -10.75
CA ASP A 449 -5.74 -21.70 -11.96
C ASP A 449 -5.15 -21.01 -13.22
N ARG A 450 -4.62 -19.79 -13.09
CA ARG A 450 -3.96 -19.04 -14.16
C ARG A 450 -2.50 -18.69 -13.83
N TRP A 451 -1.69 -18.48 -14.88
CA TRP A 451 -0.38 -17.84 -14.73
C TRP A 451 -0.55 -16.31 -14.79
N GLU A 452 -0.17 -15.63 -13.71
CA GLU A 452 -0.14 -14.18 -13.59
C GLU A 452 1.29 -13.65 -13.79
N ARG A 453 1.44 -12.45 -14.37
CA ARG A 453 2.71 -11.71 -14.30
C ARG A 453 2.73 -10.93 -12.99
N VAL A 454 3.81 -11.06 -12.21
CA VAL A 454 3.89 -10.49 -10.87
C VAL A 454 5.25 -9.82 -10.60
N GLN A 455 5.28 -8.85 -9.70
CA GLN A 455 6.53 -8.36 -9.09
C GLN A 455 6.68 -8.97 -7.68
N CYS A 456 7.84 -9.54 -7.37
CA CYS A 456 8.15 -9.99 -6.02
C CYS A 456 8.46 -8.79 -5.12
N ILE A 457 7.74 -8.64 -4.01
CA ILE A 457 7.80 -7.46 -3.15
C ILE A 457 8.63 -7.70 -1.89
N ARG A 458 8.32 -8.76 -1.13
CA ARG A 458 8.99 -9.10 0.15
C ARG A 458 8.66 -10.52 0.58
N ALA A 459 9.56 -11.17 1.32
CA ALA A 459 9.29 -12.49 1.91
C ALA A 459 8.20 -12.41 3.00
N SER A 460 7.50 -13.52 3.20
CA SER A 460 6.50 -13.68 4.26
C SER A 460 7.16 -13.81 5.63
N LYS A 461 6.59 -13.15 6.64
CA LYS A 461 7.07 -13.21 8.04
C LYS A 461 6.64 -14.51 8.76
N ILE A 462 6.31 -15.55 7.99
CA ILE A 462 5.36 -16.62 8.37
C ILE A 462 5.87 -17.96 7.82
N ASP A 463 5.50 -18.28 6.58
CA ASP A 463 6.07 -19.35 5.78
C ASP A 463 7.27 -18.78 5.02
N LYS A 464 8.47 -19.31 5.29
CA LYS A 464 9.71 -18.83 4.67
C LYS A 464 9.80 -19.12 3.17
N GLN A 465 8.91 -19.93 2.61
CA GLN A 465 8.78 -20.15 1.17
C GLN A 465 7.71 -19.27 0.50
N ALA A 466 6.96 -18.46 1.27
CA ALA A 466 5.92 -17.57 0.73
C ALA A 466 6.43 -16.13 0.55
N TYR A 467 5.93 -15.48 -0.50
CA TYR A 467 6.34 -14.16 -0.97
C TYR A 467 5.13 -13.28 -1.25
N CYS A 468 5.25 -12.02 -0.85
CA CYS A 468 4.36 -10.95 -1.26
C CYS A 468 4.62 -10.69 -2.74
N VAL A 469 3.59 -10.75 -3.58
CA VAL A 469 3.70 -10.35 -4.98
C VAL A 469 2.60 -9.35 -5.34
N TYR A 470 2.89 -8.45 -6.26
CA TYR A 470 1.90 -7.54 -6.86
C TYR A 470 1.58 -8.03 -8.28
N LEU A 471 0.29 -8.30 -8.56
CA LEU A 471 -0.19 -8.82 -9.84
C LEU A 471 -0.24 -7.68 -10.86
N LEU A 472 0.62 -7.73 -11.87
CA LEU A 472 0.93 -6.60 -12.75
C LEU A 472 -0.19 -6.20 -13.71
N ASP A 473 -1.12 -7.12 -13.99
CA ASP A 473 -2.26 -6.90 -14.89
C ASP A 473 -3.61 -6.88 -14.16
N VAL A 474 -3.62 -7.15 -12.85
CA VAL A 474 -4.81 -7.14 -11.98
C VAL A 474 -4.77 -5.97 -10.98
N GLY A 475 -3.57 -5.55 -10.57
CA GLY A 475 -3.37 -4.45 -9.64
C GLY A 475 -3.69 -4.79 -8.18
N ALA A 476 -3.51 -6.04 -7.77
CA ALA A 476 -3.77 -6.56 -6.44
C ALA A 476 -2.52 -7.23 -5.84
N PHE A 477 -2.50 -7.46 -4.52
CA PHE A 477 -1.41 -8.17 -3.83
C PHE A 477 -1.82 -9.57 -3.41
N GLN A 478 -0.91 -10.54 -3.54
CA GLN A 478 -1.11 -11.94 -3.13
C GLN A 478 0.10 -12.46 -2.33
N TYR A 479 -0.13 -13.39 -1.40
CA TYR A 479 0.93 -14.14 -0.70
C TYR A 479 1.05 -15.53 -1.36
N VAL A 480 2.08 -15.76 -2.18
CA VAL A 480 2.26 -16.98 -3.02
C VAL A 480 3.55 -17.73 -2.65
N ARG A 481 3.61 -19.06 -2.82
CA ARG A 481 4.80 -19.87 -2.52
C ARG A 481 5.78 -19.94 -3.70
N LYS A 482 7.09 -20.06 -3.43
CA LYS A 482 8.16 -20.14 -4.45
C LYS A 482 7.87 -21.19 -5.52
N GLU A 483 7.34 -22.34 -5.14
CA GLU A 483 7.08 -23.49 -6.03
C GLU A 483 6.03 -23.16 -7.12
N ALA A 484 5.15 -22.20 -6.84
CA ALA A 484 4.16 -21.67 -7.77
C ALA A 484 4.71 -20.54 -8.67
N MET A 485 5.96 -20.09 -8.47
CA MET A 485 6.57 -18.98 -9.22
C MET A 485 7.53 -19.46 -10.32
N ARG A 486 7.71 -18.67 -11.38
CA ARG A 486 8.61 -18.93 -12.52
C ARG A 486 9.35 -17.66 -12.96
N ARG A 487 10.51 -17.82 -13.60
CA ARG A 487 11.19 -16.78 -14.38
C ARG A 487 10.34 -16.41 -15.59
N LEU A 488 10.20 -15.12 -15.86
CA LEU A 488 9.61 -14.63 -17.10
C LEU A 488 10.63 -14.67 -18.24
N ASN A 489 10.15 -14.88 -19.48
CA ASN A 489 11.02 -14.82 -20.65
C ASN A 489 11.43 -13.36 -20.95
N SER A 490 12.75 -13.09 -20.87
CA SER A 490 13.33 -11.77 -21.11
C SER A 490 13.17 -11.26 -22.56
N THR A 491 12.96 -12.17 -23.54
CA THR A 491 12.68 -11.84 -24.95
C THR A 491 11.19 -11.71 -25.28
N SER A 492 10.29 -11.86 -24.30
CA SER A 492 8.85 -11.77 -24.55
C SER A 492 8.45 -10.36 -25.04
N PRO A 493 7.59 -10.23 -26.07
CA PRO A 493 7.14 -8.92 -26.57
C PRO A 493 6.19 -8.22 -25.58
N PHE A 494 5.58 -8.96 -24.66
CA PHE A 494 4.63 -8.47 -23.68
C PHE A 494 5.34 -7.79 -22.50
N LYS A 495 5.97 -6.64 -22.78
CA LYS A 495 6.72 -5.81 -21.81
C LYS A 495 5.90 -4.68 -21.18
N LYS A 496 4.59 -4.62 -21.46
CA LYS A 496 3.67 -3.56 -21.03
C LYS A 496 2.72 -4.08 -19.97
N MET A 497 2.48 -3.35 -18.87
CA MET A 497 1.31 -3.57 -18.01
C MET A 497 0.09 -2.98 -18.71
N LEU A 498 -1.00 -3.74 -18.85
CA LEU A 498 -2.17 -3.31 -19.63
C LEU A 498 -3.28 -2.68 -18.78
N MET A 499 -3.14 -2.72 -17.46
CA MET A 499 -4.08 -2.12 -16.50
C MET A 499 -3.80 -0.64 -16.21
N PHE A 500 -4.83 0.06 -15.76
CA PHE A 500 -4.77 1.38 -15.13
C PHE A 500 -5.67 1.40 -13.88
N LYS A 501 -5.42 2.30 -12.93
CA LYS A 501 -6.26 2.48 -11.73
C LYS A 501 -7.36 3.51 -11.97
N CYS A 502 -8.44 3.42 -11.20
CA CYS A 502 -9.56 4.34 -11.27
C CYS A 502 -10.19 4.56 -9.90
N LYS A 503 -10.59 5.81 -9.64
CA LYS A 503 -11.51 6.21 -8.56
C LYS A 503 -12.86 6.58 -9.18
N ILE A 504 -13.96 6.22 -8.52
CA ILE A 504 -15.31 6.68 -8.90
C ILE A 504 -15.42 8.18 -8.62
N GLY A 505 -15.74 8.94 -9.66
CA GLY A 505 -15.79 10.40 -9.61
C GLY A 505 -17.09 10.99 -9.09
N GLY A 506 -17.00 12.20 -8.53
CA GLY A 506 -18.17 12.98 -8.14
C GLY A 506 -18.88 12.50 -6.87
N ILE A 507 -18.34 11.49 -6.18
CA ILE A 507 -18.89 10.93 -4.94
C ILE A 507 -17.92 11.00 -3.76
N LYS A 508 -18.44 10.89 -2.53
CA LYS A 508 -17.68 10.81 -1.27
C LYS A 508 -18.37 9.88 -0.26
N PRO A 509 -17.66 9.38 0.77
CA PRO A 509 -18.24 8.57 1.84
C PRO A 509 -19.41 9.26 2.56
N VAL A 510 -20.37 8.47 3.03
CA VAL A 510 -21.56 8.94 3.77
C VAL A 510 -21.17 9.66 5.07
N ALA A 511 -20.11 9.20 5.73
CA ALA A 511 -19.55 9.82 6.92
C ALA A 511 -18.87 11.18 6.67
N GLY A 512 -18.82 11.69 5.44
CA GLY A 512 -18.26 12.98 5.06
C GLY A 512 -16.73 13.08 5.06
N GLY A 513 -16.04 12.14 5.71
CA GLY A 513 -14.58 11.99 5.67
C GLY A 513 -14.09 11.20 4.46
N GLU A 514 -12.86 10.68 4.53
CA GLU A 514 -12.18 10.03 3.39
C GLU A 514 -12.24 8.48 3.39
N VAL A 515 -12.81 7.87 4.43
CA VAL A 515 -12.91 6.41 4.56
C VAL A 515 -14.32 5.95 4.14
N TRP A 516 -14.36 5.05 3.16
CA TRP A 516 -15.56 4.36 2.69
C TRP A 516 -16.00 3.29 3.67
N SER A 517 -17.30 2.97 3.70
CA SER A 517 -17.81 1.91 4.57
C SER A 517 -17.62 0.54 3.90
N ARG A 518 -17.68 -0.54 4.70
CA ARG A 518 -17.61 -1.93 4.22
C ARG A 518 -18.58 -2.16 3.06
N GLU A 519 -19.80 -1.66 3.22
CA GLU A 519 -20.91 -1.81 2.30
C GLU A 519 -20.65 -1.04 0.99
N SER A 520 -20.01 0.14 1.04
CA SER A 520 -19.52 0.83 -0.17
C SER A 520 -18.44 0.02 -0.92
N HIS A 521 -17.58 -0.69 -0.20
CA HIS A 521 -16.53 -1.53 -0.80
C HIS A 521 -17.13 -2.80 -1.45
N GLU A 522 -18.07 -3.45 -0.79
CA GLU A 522 -18.74 -4.67 -1.28
C GLU A 522 -19.68 -4.38 -2.43
N ALA A 523 -20.52 -3.34 -2.34
CA ALA A 523 -21.43 -2.92 -3.41
C ALA A 523 -20.69 -2.60 -4.73
N VAL A 524 -19.52 -1.96 -4.67
CA VAL A 524 -18.71 -1.70 -5.88
C VAL A 524 -18.23 -3.00 -6.53
N ARG A 525 -17.96 -4.04 -5.75
CA ARG A 525 -17.57 -5.35 -6.27
C ARG A 525 -18.77 -6.08 -6.88
N GLU A 526 -19.88 -6.16 -6.15
CA GLU A 526 -21.15 -6.73 -6.61
C GLU A 526 -21.61 -6.10 -7.93
N PHE A 527 -21.43 -4.78 -8.10
CA PHE A 527 -21.77 -4.07 -9.34
C PHE A 527 -21.01 -4.61 -10.57
N PHE A 528 -19.72 -4.90 -10.44
CA PHE A 528 -18.91 -5.45 -11.54
C PHE A 528 -19.07 -6.97 -11.71
N GLU A 529 -19.31 -7.71 -10.62
CA GLU A 529 -19.64 -9.15 -10.68
C GLU A 529 -21.00 -9.36 -11.37
N ALA A 530 -22.01 -8.57 -11.02
CA ALA A 530 -23.34 -8.56 -11.65
C ALA A 530 -23.36 -7.94 -13.07
N ALA A 531 -22.27 -7.30 -13.50
CA ALA A 531 -22.06 -6.94 -14.90
C ALA A 531 -21.57 -8.13 -15.76
N CYS A 532 -21.13 -9.22 -15.13
CA CYS A 532 -20.75 -10.48 -15.79
C CYS A 532 -19.76 -10.35 -16.96
N GLY A 533 -18.88 -9.34 -16.90
CA GLY A 533 -17.87 -9.05 -17.93
C GLY A 533 -18.29 -8.06 -19.02
N GLU A 534 -19.49 -7.49 -18.96
CA GLU A 534 -19.90 -6.39 -19.86
C GLU A 534 -18.94 -5.18 -19.76
N PRO A 535 -18.61 -4.51 -20.89
CA PRO A 535 -17.70 -3.37 -20.86
C PRO A 535 -18.20 -2.20 -20.00
N VAL A 536 -17.28 -1.62 -19.24
CA VAL A 536 -17.48 -0.39 -18.47
C VAL A 536 -17.11 0.80 -19.36
N VAL A 537 -18.01 1.75 -19.53
CA VAL A 537 -17.69 3.05 -20.13
C VAL A 537 -17.05 3.92 -19.04
N VAL A 538 -15.81 4.35 -19.31
CA VAL A 538 -15.01 5.21 -18.45
C VAL A 538 -15.04 6.62 -19.02
N GLU A 539 -15.50 7.59 -18.23
CA GLU A 539 -15.46 9.02 -18.58
C GLU A 539 -14.52 9.77 -17.61
N PRO A 540 -13.25 10.01 -17.98
CA PRO A 540 -12.30 10.72 -17.12
C PRO A 540 -12.79 12.13 -16.76
N THR A 541 -12.86 12.44 -15.47
CA THR A 541 -13.19 13.76 -14.95
C THR A 541 -11.94 14.64 -14.85
N GLN A 542 -12.11 15.96 -14.83
CA GLN A 542 -10.99 16.90 -14.64
C GLN A 542 -10.39 16.74 -13.23
N PRO A 543 -9.04 16.76 -13.06
CA PRO A 543 -8.01 17.20 -14.00
C PRO A 543 -7.54 16.16 -15.03
N GLY A 544 -8.18 14.98 -15.09
CA GLY A 544 -7.86 13.92 -16.04
C GLY A 544 -6.94 12.86 -15.42
N TRP A 545 -5.82 12.60 -16.10
CA TRP A 545 -4.94 11.49 -15.80
C TRP A 545 -3.69 11.91 -15.00
N SER A 546 -3.36 11.10 -14.00
CA SER A 546 -2.15 11.19 -13.17
C SER A 546 -1.50 9.81 -13.02
N GLN A 547 -0.47 9.70 -12.17
CA GLN A 547 0.10 8.41 -11.76
C GLN A 547 -0.46 7.99 -10.40
N TRP A 548 -1.01 6.77 -10.32
CA TRP A 548 -1.20 6.10 -9.05
C TRP A 548 0.17 5.59 -8.58
N LYS A 549 0.52 5.93 -7.34
CA LYS A 549 1.76 5.55 -6.67
C LYS A 549 1.35 4.86 -5.37
N GLN A 550 1.86 3.67 -5.12
CA GLN A 550 1.77 2.98 -3.83
C GLN A 550 3.15 2.42 -3.50
N LEU A 551 3.58 2.50 -2.25
CA LEU A 551 4.82 1.89 -1.79
C LEU A 551 4.90 0.40 -2.20
N ASN A 552 5.97 0.05 -2.90
CA ASN A 552 6.22 -1.28 -3.48
C ASN A 552 5.20 -1.75 -4.55
N ALA A 553 4.69 -0.87 -5.39
CA ALA A 553 4.03 -1.23 -6.65
C ALA A 553 4.49 -0.32 -7.81
N PRO A 554 4.51 -0.79 -9.08
CA PRO A 554 4.84 0.05 -10.22
C PRO A 554 3.82 1.17 -10.40
N ALA A 555 4.30 2.39 -10.70
CA ALA A 555 3.43 3.56 -10.87
C ALA A 555 2.64 3.49 -12.20
N VAL A 556 1.33 3.23 -12.12
CA VAL A 556 0.43 3.07 -13.27
C VAL A 556 -0.41 4.33 -13.51
N PRO A 557 -0.98 4.53 -14.72
CA PRO A 557 -1.92 5.63 -14.94
C PRO A 557 -3.15 5.50 -14.05
N THR A 558 -3.70 6.63 -13.63
CA THR A 558 -4.96 6.69 -12.89
C THR A 558 -5.76 7.93 -13.23
N CYS A 559 -7.06 7.85 -13.07
CA CYS A 559 -7.96 9.00 -13.12
C CYS A 559 -9.06 8.88 -12.06
N GLU A 560 -9.73 10.01 -11.80
CA GLU A 560 -11.07 10.01 -11.23
C GLU A 560 -12.05 10.05 -12.41
N ALA A 561 -13.00 9.12 -12.50
CA ALA A 561 -13.87 8.97 -13.66
C ALA A 561 -15.31 8.64 -13.26
N ARG A 562 -16.28 9.07 -14.09
CA ARG A 562 -17.58 8.38 -14.08
C ARG A 562 -17.38 7.01 -14.70
N LEU A 563 -17.98 5.99 -14.08
CA LEU A 563 -17.97 4.61 -14.56
C LEU A 563 -19.41 4.17 -14.75
N SER A 564 -19.77 3.74 -15.95
CA SER A 564 -21.10 3.19 -16.22
C SER A 564 -21.02 1.84 -16.92
N CYS A 565 -21.92 0.93 -16.55
CA CYS A 565 -22.03 -0.40 -17.13
C CYS A 565 -23.49 -0.82 -17.19
N CYS A 566 -23.88 -1.57 -18.22
CA CYS A 566 -25.29 -1.95 -18.48
C CYS A 566 -26.28 -0.76 -18.42
N GLY A 567 -25.85 0.44 -18.83
CA GLY A 567 -26.66 1.67 -18.79
C GLY A 567 -26.85 2.31 -17.42
N ARG A 568 -26.15 1.85 -16.36
CA ARG A 568 -26.18 2.41 -15.00
C ARG A 568 -24.82 3.01 -14.65
N ASP A 569 -24.81 4.21 -14.07
CA ASP A 569 -23.61 4.79 -13.46
C ASP A 569 -23.44 4.26 -12.02
N ILE A 570 -22.22 3.85 -11.65
CA ILE A 570 -21.93 3.24 -10.35
C ILE A 570 -21.98 4.27 -9.20
N GLY A 571 -21.62 5.53 -9.45
CA GLY A 571 -21.68 6.60 -8.46
C GLY A 571 -23.12 7.02 -8.17
N ASP A 572 -23.93 7.20 -9.21
CA ASP A 572 -25.37 7.46 -9.07
C ASP A 572 -26.07 6.27 -8.36
N TRP A 573 -25.66 5.03 -8.64
CA TRP A 573 -26.19 3.83 -7.96
C TRP A 573 -25.77 3.73 -6.49
N LEU A 574 -24.51 4.02 -6.15
CA LEU A 574 -24.05 4.08 -4.75
C LEU A 574 -24.78 5.18 -3.95
N ILE A 575 -25.05 6.33 -4.57
CA ILE A 575 -25.87 7.39 -3.96
C ILE A 575 -27.31 6.89 -3.74
N ALA A 576 -27.91 6.24 -4.75
CA ALA A 576 -29.27 5.70 -4.65
C ALA A 576 -29.42 4.59 -3.59
N CYS A 577 -28.36 3.83 -3.31
CA CYS A 577 -28.31 2.84 -2.23
C CYS A 577 -27.97 3.44 -0.86
N GLY A 578 -27.74 4.76 -0.76
CA GLY A 578 -27.32 5.42 0.48
C GLY A 578 -25.88 5.09 0.92
N LEU A 579 -25.06 4.53 0.03
CA LEU A 579 -23.67 4.10 0.28
C LEU A 579 -22.62 5.16 -0.11
N ALA A 580 -23.07 6.26 -0.73
CA ALA A 580 -22.26 7.42 -1.05
C ALA A 580 -23.08 8.71 -0.95
N LEU A 581 -22.41 9.84 -0.83
CA LEU A 581 -22.98 11.17 -1.03
C LEU A 581 -22.42 11.80 -2.31
N PRO A 582 -23.19 12.64 -3.03
CA PRO A 582 -22.62 13.54 -4.03
C PRO A 582 -21.50 14.38 -3.42
N ILE A 583 -20.41 14.61 -4.15
CA ILE A 583 -19.24 15.32 -3.62
C ILE A 583 -19.57 16.74 -3.11
N ASN A 584 -20.54 17.40 -3.75
CA ASN A 584 -21.06 18.72 -3.40
C ASN A 584 -22.15 18.73 -2.32
N ALA A 585 -22.56 17.57 -1.78
CA ALA A 585 -23.55 17.52 -0.70
C ALA A 585 -22.99 18.18 0.59
N PRO A 586 -23.82 18.85 1.40
CA PRO A 586 -23.38 19.34 2.71
C PRO A 586 -22.89 18.18 3.59
N ILE A 587 -21.90 18.44 4.44
CA ILE A 587 -21.43 17.45 5.42
C ILE A 587 -22.58 17.16 6.40
N PRO A 588 -23.00 15.90 6.61
CA PRO A 588 -24.04 15.59 7.58
C PRO A 588 -23.66 16.09 8.98
N SER A 589 -24.61 16.72 9.68
CA SER A 589 -24.37 17.11 11.06
C SER A 589 -24.32 15.85 11.95
N PRO A 590 -23.51 15.81 13.02
CA PRO A 590 -23.46 14.65 13.91
C PRO A 590 -24.78 14.36 14.66
N ASN A 591 -25.77 15.28 14.59
CA ASN A 591 -27.07 15.16 15.24
C ASN A 591 -28.24 14.87 14.28
N SER A 592 -28.01 14.80 12.96
CA SER A 592 -29.09 14.58 11.97
C SER A 592 -29.41 13.09 11.77
N GLN A 593 -30.04 12.48 12.77
CA GLN A 593 -30.68 11.16 12.64
C GLN A 593 -32.00 11.30 11.87
N SER A 594 -31.96 11.22 10.54
CA SER A 594 -33.19 11.20 9.72
C SER A 594 -33.07 10.31 8.46
N LEU A 595 -33.45 9.04 8.65
CA LEU A 595 -34.22 8.20 7.72
C LEU A 595 -34.00 8.40 6.20
N LEU A 596 -33.21 7.50 5.59
CA LEU A 596 -33.44 7.05 4.20
C LEU A 596 -33.25 5.52 4.11
N THR A 597 -34.20 4.77 4.66
CA THR A 597 -34.35 3.34 4.35
C THR A 597 -35.02 3.21 2.97
N PHE A 598 -34.21 3.16 1.91
CA PHE A 598 -34.67 2.84 0.56
C PHE A 598 -34.07 1.50 0.13
N VAL A 599 -34.91 0.48 -0.06
CA VAL A 599 -34.47 -0.83 -0.54
C VAL A 599 -34.37 -0.77 -2.07
N PRO A 600 -33.17 -0.92 -2.67
CA PRO A 600 -33.04 -0.99 -4.13
C PRO A 600 -33.69 -2.27 -4.65
N THR A 601 -34.26 -2.21 -5.85
CA THR A 601 -34.87 -3.39 -6.50
C THR A 601 -33.81 -4.46 -6.78
N PRO A 602 -34.10 -5.76 -6.55
CA PRO A 602 -33.17 -6.84 -6.84
C PRO A 602 -32.68 -6.84 -8.29
N ILE A 603 -31.43 -7.26 -8.50
CA ILE A 603 -30.81 -7.41 -9.81
C ILE A 603 -31.42 -8.63 -10.52
N ASN A 604 -32.52 -8.40 -11.23
CA ASN A 604 -33.13 -9.40 -12.11
C ASN A 604 -32.31 -9.55 -13.41
N ILE A 605 -31.23 -10.34 -13.36
CA ILE A 605 -30.58 -10.85 -14.57
C ILE A 605 -31.52 -11.85 -15.23
N VAL A 606 -32.09 -11.47 -16.38
CA VAL A 606 -32.88 -12.36 -17.21
C VAL A 606 -31.93 -13.34 -17.91
N GLY A 607 -31.74 -14.51 -17.30
CA GLY A 607 -30.93 -15.58 -17.88
C GLY A 607 -31.41 -15.96 -19.28
N ARG A 608 -30.58 -15.72 -20.29
CA ARG A 608 -30.77 -16.21 -21.65
C ARG A 608 -29.89 -17.43 -21.87
N ASN A 609 -30.53 -18.59 -22.02
CA ASN A 609 -29.86 -19.82 -22.40
C ASN A 609 -29.25 -19.69 -23.82
N ILE A 610 -27.94 -19.86 -23.93
CA ILE A 610 -27.27 -20.75 -24.90
C ILE A 610 -26.11 -21.41 -24.14
#